data_AF-A0A932ATQ0-F1
#
_entry.id   AF-A0A932ATQ0-F1
#
_cell.length_a   1.000
_cell.length_b   1.000
_cell.length_c   1.000
_cell.angle_alpha   90.00
_cell.angle_beta   90.00
_cell.angle_gamma   90.00
#
_symmetry.space_group_name_H-M   'P 1'
#
loop_
_entity.id
_entity.type
_entity.pdbx_description
1 polymer ?
#
loop_
_entity_poly.entity_id
_entity_poly.type
_entity_poly.pdbx_seq_one_letter_code
_entity_poly.pdbx_strand_id
1 'polypeptide(L)' 'MNGLNALKGWIGALTEVALMLLALGIVLALLAGPQVPFLGNVVGNIITLITDLGKNGVAGLIALGIILWLFSKRSMS' A
#
# COMPACT_ATOMS: atom_id res chain seq x y z
N MET A 1 -25.70 1.20 -16.25
CA MET A 1 -24.43 1.55 -15.58
C MET A 1 -23.29 1.09 -16.45
N ASN A 2 -22.42 2.00 -16.89
CA ASN A 2 -21.30 1.63 -17.76
C ASN A 2 -20.35 0.69 -16.99
N GLY A 3 -19.96 -0.44 -17.59
CA GLY A 3 -19.12 -1.46 -16.92
C GLY A 3 -17.80 -0.90 -16.35
N LEU A 4 -17.27 0.15 -16.98
CA LEU A 4 -16.09 0.89 -16.50
C LEU A 4 -16.30 1.53 -15.13
N ASN A 5 -17.50 2.04 -14.83
CA ASN A 5 -17.80 2.66 -13.53
C ASN A 5 -17.93 1.60 -12.44
N ALA A 6 -18.52 0.45 -12.77
CA ALA A 6 -18.56 -0.68 -11.84
C ALA A 6 -17.13 -1.15 -11.51
N LEU A 7 -16.29 -1.38 -12.53
CA LEU A 7 -14.89 -1.80 -12.34
C LEU A 7 -14.09 -0.83 -11.47
N LYS A 8 -14.23 0.48 -11.70
CA LYS A 8 -13.60 1.51 -10.86
C LYS A 8 -14.05 1.39 -9.40
N GLY A 9 -15.33 1.14 -9.16
CA GLY A 9 -15.88 0.89 -7.82
C GLY A 9 -15.28 -0.34 -7.15
N TRP A 10 -15.21 -1.47 -7.86
CA TRP A 10 -14.59 -2.70 -7.34
C TRP A 10 -13.12 -2.52 -6.98
N ILE A 11 -12.33 -1.86 -7.84
CA ILE A 11 -10.90 -1.58 -7.58
C ILE A 11 -10.76 -0.69 -6.34
N GLY A 12 -11.59 0.35 -6.22
CA GLY A 12 -11.62 1.24 -5.06
C GLY A 12 -11.87 0.48 -3.76
N ALA A 13 -12.93 -0.34 -3.72
CA ALA A 13 -13.29 -1.13 -2.55
C ALA A 13 -12.21 -2.16 -2.19
N LEU A 14 -11.67 -2.90 -3.16
CA LEU A 14 -10.58 -3.85 -2.92
C LEU A 14 -9.31 -3.17 -2.40
N THR A 15 -8.97 -1.99 -2.92
CA THR A 15 -7.80 -1.23 -2.43
C THR A 15 -8.02 -0.76 -1.00
N GLU A 16 -9.25 -0.42 -0.59
CA GLU A 16 -9.56 -0.06 0.79
C GLU A 16 -9.38 -1.24 1.74
N VAL A 17 -9.94 -2.40 1.37
CA VAL A 17 -9.76 -3.65 2.12
C VAL A 17 -8.27 -4.01 2.22
N ALA A 18 -7.51 -3.89 1.13
CA ALA A 18 -6.07 -4.16 1.14
C ALA A 18 -5.29 -3.23 2.09
N LEU A 19 -5.64 -1.94 2.15
CA LEU A 19 -5.02 -1.00 3.10
C LEU A 19 -5.37 -1.35 4.56
N MET A 20 -6.61 -1.72 4.84
CA MET A 20 -7.01 -2.18 6.18
C MET A 20 -6.26 -3.46 6.58
N LEU A 21 -6.10 -4.41 5.66
CA LEU A 21 -5.31 -5.63 5.89
C LEU A 21 -3.83 -5.32 6.11
N LEU A 22 -3.26 -4.33 5.40
CA LEU A 22 -1.89 -3.89 5.61
C LEU A 22 -1.71 -3.29 7.02
N ALA A 23 -2.62 -2.43 7.45
CA ALA A 23 -2.62 -1.88 8.81
C ALA A 23 -2.72 -2.98 9.88
N LEU A 24 -3.65 -3.94 9.71
CA LEU A 24 -3.78 -5.10 10.58
C LEU A 24 -2.49 -5.94 10.60
N GLY A 25 -1.89 -6.18 9.42
CA GLY A 25 -0.64 -6.94 9.29
C GLY A 25 0.52 -6.31 10.05
N ILE A 26 0.62 -4.98 10.07
CA ILE A 26 1.62 -4.26 10.88
C ILE A 26 1.39 -4.51 12.37
N VAL A 27 0.16 -4.36 12.86
CA VAL A 27 -0.17 -4.57 14.27
C VAL A 27 0.11 -6.01 14.69
N LEU A 28 -0.33 -6.99 13.90
CA LEU A 28 -0.08 -8.40 14.17
C LEU A 28 1.41 -8.75 14.14
N ALA A 29 2.18 -8.17 13.21
CA ALA A 29 3.62 -8.40 13.13
C ALA A 29 4.36 -7.91 14.38
N LEU A 30 3.89 -6.82 15.00
CA LEU A 30 4.45 -6.31 16.25
C LEU A 30 4.14 -7.21 17.45
N LEU A 31 2.97 -7.87 17.47
CA LEU A 31 2.55 -8.72 18.58
C LEU A 31 3.06 -10.16 18.48
N ALA A 32 2.99 -10.75 17.29
CA ALA A 32 3.26 -12.16 17.03
C ALA A 32 4.60 -12.41 16.33
N GLY A 33 5.33 -11.35 15.98
CA GLY A 33 6.58 -11.42 15.25
C GLY A 33 6.43 -11.23 13.73
N PRO A 34 7.55 -11.15 13.00
CA PRO A 34 7.58 -10.62 11.63
C PRO A 34 6.85 -11.47 10.59
N GLN A 35 6.53 -12.73 10.86
CA GLN A 35 5.83 -13.61 9.92
C GLN A 35 4.38 -13.81 10.36
N VAL A 36 3.47 -13.02 9.80
CA VAL A 36 2.04 -13.12 10.10
C VAL A 36 1.40 -14.17 9.16
N PRO A 37 0.61 -15.13 9.68
CA PRO A 37 -0.11 -16.09 8.84
C PRO A 37 -0.93 -15.41 7.75
N PHE A 38 -0.91 -15.94 6.53
CA PHE A 38 -1.60 -15.43 5.32
C PHE A 38 -1.14 -14.04 4.80
N LEU A 39 -0.42 -13.24 5.59
CA LEU A 39 0.06 -11.90 5.21
C LEU A 39 1.58 -11.83 4.98
N GLY A 40 2.34 -12.74 5.58
CA GLY A 40 3.81 -12.80 5.48
C GLY A 40 4.51 -11.66 6.23
N ASN A 41 5.67 -11.23 5.73
CA ASN A 41 6.49 -10.18 6.34
C ASN A 41 6.12 -8.78 5.88
N VAL A 42 4.97 -8.28 6.33
CA VAL A 42 4.42 -6.98 5.93
C VAL A 42 5.38 -5.83 6.27
N VAL A 43 5.91 -5.79 7.50
CA VAL A 43 6.83 -4.73 7.95
C VAL A 43 8.14 -4.77 7.17
N GLY A 44 8.70 -5.97 6.95
CA GLY A 44 9.92 -6.12 6.15
C GLY A 44 9.74 -5.66 4.71
N ASN A 45 8.60 -5.98 4.08
CA ASN A 45 8.31 -5.53 2.72
C ASN A 45 8.26 -4.00 2.62
N ILE A 46 7.67 -3.32 3.61
CA ILE A 46 7.64 -1.85 3.67
C ILE A 46 9.06 -1.29 3.81
N ILE A 47 9.88 -1.85 4.70
CA ILE A 47 11.26 -1.42 4.90
C ILE A 47 12.09 -1.60 3.62
N THR A 48 11.93 -2.71 2.92
CA THR A 48 12.60 -2.95 1.63
C THR A 48 12.19 -1.90 0.61
N LEU A 49 10.91 -1.61 0.46
CA LEU A 49 10.42 -0.56 -0.45
C LEU A 49 11.02 0.81 -0.13
N ILE A 50 11.02 1.22 1.15
CA ILE A 50 11.61 2.49 1.58
C ILE A 50 13.12 2.52 1.31
N THR A 51 13.80 1.41 1.59
CA THR A 51 15.25 1.28 1.37
C THR A 51 15.59 1.40 -0.11
N ASP A 52 14.82 0.77 -0.98
CA ASP A 52 15.03 0.83 -2.42
C ASP A 52 14.74 2.23 -2.98
N LEU A 53 13.72 2.92 -2.45
CA LEU A 53 13.52 4.34 -2.77
C LEU A 53 14.72 5.18 -2.33
N GLY A 54 15.26 4.98 -1.12
CA GLY A 54 16.43 5.71 -0.63
C GLY A 54 17.69 5.46 -1.46
N LYS A 55 17.94 4.21 -1.88
CA LYS A 55 19.10 3.82 -2.70
C LYS A 55 19.11 4.46 -4.08
N ASN A 56 17.94 4.75 -4.64
CA ASN A 56 17.80 5.38 -5.96
C ASN A 56 17.91 6.92 -5.93
N GLY A 57 18.14 7.54 -4.77
CA GLY A 57 18.39 8.98 -4.64
C GLY A 57 17.26 9.83 -5.22
N VAL A 58 17.57 10.70 -6.19
CA VAL A 58 16.59 11.60 -6.84
C VAL A 58 15.48 10.83 -7.54
N ALA A 59 15.79 9.71 -8.21
CA ALA A 59 14.78 8.88 -8.85
C ALA A 59 13.80 8.28 -7.83
N GLY A 60 14.30 7.92 -6.64
CA GLY A 60 13.47 7.49 -5.52
C GLY A 60 12.53 8.57 -4.99
N LEU A 61 13.00 9.82 -4.90
CA LEU A 61 12.16 10.96 -4.51
C LEU A 61 11.07 11.26 -5.53
N ILE A 62 11.39 11.17 -6.83
CA ILE A 62 10.41 11.31 -7.91
C ILE A 62 9.34 10.22 -7.79
N ALA A 63 9.77 8.95 -7.62
CA ALA A 63 8.85 7.83 -7.45
C ALA A 63 7.94 8.01 -6.21
N LEU A 64 8.51 8.43 -5.07
CA LEU A 64 7.74 8.74 -3.87
C LEU A 64 6.72 9.85 -4.12
N GLY A 65 7.10 10.93 -4.80
CA GLY A 65 6.20 12.03 -5.16
C GLY A 65 5.01 11.56 -6.00
N ILE A 66 5.25 10.69 -6.98
CA ILE A 66 4.18 10.08 -7.81
C ILE A 66 3.25 9.22 -6.95
N ILE A 67 3.81 8.38 -6.07
CA ILE A 67 3.04 7.54 -5.16
C ILE A 67 2.11 8.40 -4.29
N LEU A 68 2.67 9.42 -3.63
CA LEU A 68 1.89 10.33 -2.77
C LEU A 68 0.81 11.08 -3.56
N TRP A 69 1.10 11.53 -4.78
CA TRP A 69 0.12 12.18 -5.64
C TRP A 69 -1.04 11.26 -6.03
N LEU A 70 -0.75 9.99 -6.35
CA LEU A 70 -1.76 8.98 -6.67
C LEU A 70 -2.68 8.71 -5.48
N PHE A 71 -2.13 8.55 -4.28
CA PHE A 71 -2.92 8.36 -3.06
C PHE A 71 -3.70 9.61 -2.66
N SER A 72 -3.14 10.80 -2.85
CA SER A 72 -3.83 12.07 -2.57
C SER A 72 -5.05 12.28 -3.47
N LYS A 73 -5.00 11.81 -4.72
CA LYS A 73 -6.13 11.90 -5.66
C LYS A 73 -7.27 10.93 -5.34
N ARG A 74 -7.08 10.03 -4.36
CA ARG A 74 -8.12 9.12 -3.86
C ARG A 74 -9.05 9.78 -2.84
N SER A 75 -8.79 11.01 -2.43
CA SER A 75 -9.68 11.76 -1.53
C SER A 75 -11.03 12.03 -2.23
N MET A 76 -11.97 11.12 -1.96
CA MET A 76 -13.41 11.37 -1.80
C MET A 76 -14.14 11.98 -3.01
N SER A 77 -14.68 11.11 -3.86
CA SER A 77 -15.94 11.35 -4.58
C SER A 77 -16.86 10.16 -4.39
#